data_AF-A0A2D9T617-F1
#
_entry.id   AF-A0A2D9T617-F1
#
_cell.length_a   1.000
_cell.length_b   1.000
_cell.length_c   1.000
_cell.angle_alpha   90.00
_cell.angle_beta   90.00
_cell.angle_gamma   90.00
#
_symmetry.space_group_name_H-M   'P 1'
#
loop_
_entity.id
_entity.type
_entity.pdbx_description
1 polymer ?
#
loop_
_entity_poly.entity_id
_entity_poly.type
_entity_poly.pdbx_seq_one_letter_code
_entity_poly.pdbx_strand_id
1 'polypeptide(L)'
;MADVLARVKTALDGQSAVRGLVLPHGRIELCVPDGERRIWSPQLTVDVREEGGETTLRARFGPDPHVWTLYVALHAVSIFGAFVCVTFGISQWVAGDAPWVLALLPLAVVLPGLVYGAAYVGQGLGSDQMFALRAFLERAV
;
A
#
# COMPACT_ATOMS: atom_id res chain seq x y z
N MET A 1 -24.82 5.59 -10.75
CA MET A 1 -23.80 4.51 -10.63
C MET A 1 -23.54 3.69 -11.91
N ALA A 2 -24.55 3.07 -12.54
CA ALA A 2 -24.33 2.12 -13.64
C ALA A 2 -23.66 2.72 -14.89
N ASP A 3 -23.97 3.97 -15.22
CA ASP A 3 -23.39 4.70 -16.36
C ASP A 3 -21.88 4.91 -16.22
N VAL A 4 -21.43 5.32 -15.03
CA VAL A 4 -20.00 5.50 -14.71
C VAL A 4 -19.21 4.20 -14.89
N LEU A 5 -19.75 3.08 -14.39
CA LEU A 5 -19.10 1.78 -14.50
C LEU A 5 -18.98 1.33 -15.97
N ALA A 6 -20.01 1.59 -16.79
CA ALA A 6 -20.02 1.27 -18.21
C ALA A 6 -19.01 2.11 -19.00
N ARG A 7 -18.90 3.42 -18.69
CA ARG A 7 -17.92 4.31 -19.31
C ARG A 7 -16.49 3.89 -19.00
N VAL A 8 -16.18 3.58 -17.74
CA VAL A 8 -14.85 3.10 -17.34
C VAL A 8 -14.53 1.75 -18.00
N LYS A 9 -15.48 0.83 -18.07
CA LYS A 9 -15.30 -0.45 -18.76
C LYS A 9 -14.98 -0.25 -20.25
N THR A 10 -15.72 0.64 -20.92
CA THR A 10 -15.50 0.96 -22.34
C THR A 10 -14.12 1.59 -22.57
N ALA A 11 -13.69 2.47 -21.66
CA ALA A 11 -12.35 3.07 -21.72
C ALA A 11 -11.22 2.05 -21.52
N LEU A 12 -11.43 1.04 -20.67
CA LEU A 12 -10.47 -0.07 -20.46
C LEU A 12 -10.39 -0.99 -21.69
N ASP A 13 -11.51 -1.29 -22.33
CA ASP A 13 -11.53 -2.16 -23.52
C ASP A 13 -10.87 -1.49 -24.74
N GLY A 14 -10.84 -0.15 -24.78
CA GLY A 14 -10.29 0.63 -25.89
C GLY A 14 -8.80 0.96 -25.81
N GLN A 15 -8.11 0.73 -24.68
CA GLN A 15 -6.71 1.15 -24.48
C GLN A 15 -5.91 0.19 -23.60
N SER A 16 -4.67 -0.09 -23.98
CA SER A 16 -3.71 -0.90 -23.20
C SER A 16 -2.87 -0.10 -22.21
N ALA A 17 -3.08 1.22 -22.10
CA ALA A 17 -2.29 2.12 -21.27
C ALA A 17 -2.47 1.90 -19.76
N VAL A 18 -3.60 1.33 -19.34
CA VAL A 18 -3.91 1.01 -17.94
C VAL A 18 -4.56 -0.36 -17.90
N ARG A 19 -4.16 -1.19 -16.94
CA ARG A 19 -4.81 -2.47 -16.67
C ARG A 19 -5.88 -2.24 -15.60
N GLY A 20 -7.10 -2.74 -15.79
CA GLY A 20 -8.15 -2.52 -14.81
C GLY A 20 -9.22 -3.59 -14.78
N LEU A 21 -9.93 -3.65 -13.66
CA LEU A 21 -11.06 -4.55 -13.42
C LEU A 21 -12.21 -3.75 -12.83
N VAL A 22 -13.41 -3.92 -13.39
CA VAL A 22 -14.65 -3.43 -12.80
C VAL A 22 -15.28 -4.59 -12.04
N LEU A 23 -15.28 -4.50 -10.72
CA LEU A 23 -15.79 -5.50 -9.80
C LEU A 23 -17.28 -5.25 -9.49
N PRO A 24 -18.00 -6.29 -9.03
CA PRO A 24 -19.36 -6.12 -8.52
C PRO A 24 -19.43 -5.05 -7.42
N HIS A 25 -20.62 -4.49 -7.20
CA HIS A 25 -20.92 -3.53 -6.12
C HIS A 25 -20.23 -2.16 -6.26
N GLY A 26 -19.86 -1.77 -7.49
CA GLY A 26 -19.34 -0.43 -7.78
C GLY A 26 -17.87 -0.23 -7.45
N ARG A 27 -17.07 -1.30 -7.37
CA ARG A 27 -15.63 -1.19 -7.17
C ARG A 27 -14.88 -1.25 -8.50
N ILE A 28 -13.88 -0.40 -8.68
CA ILE A 28 -12.97 -0.41 -9.83
C ILE A 28 -11.55 -0.51 -9.28
N GLU A 29 -10.73 -1.37 -9.86
CA GLU A 29 -9.30 -1.46 -9.58
C GLU A 29 -8.52 -1.17 -10.85
N LEU A 30 -7.57 -0.23 -10.77
CA LEU A 30 -6.71 0.18 -11.86
C LEU A 30 -5.25 0.00 -11.43
N CYS A 31 -4.45 -0.58 -12.31
CA CYS A 31 -3.04 -0.91 -12.13
C CYS A 31 -2.25 -0.48 -13.36
N VAL A 32 -0.96 -0.26 -13.14
CA VAL A 32 0.01 -0.07 -14.23
C VAL A 32 0.11 -1.38 -15.05
N PRO A 33 0.19 -1.32 -16.39
CA PRO A 33 0.39 -2.50 -17.23
C PRO A 33 1.72 -3.21 -16.90
N ASP A 34 1.75 -4.54 -17.06
CA ASP A 34 2.86 -5.37 -16.57
C ASP A 34 4.23 -5.00 -17.17
N GLY A 35 4.27 -4.51 -18.41
CA GLY A 35 5.50 -4.07 -19.08
C GLY A 35 6.13 -2.77 -18.51
N GLU A 36 5.35 -1.98 -17.78
CA GLU A 36 5.80 -0.71 -17.18
C GLU A 36 5.80 -0.77 -15.65
N ARG A 37 5.40 -1.91 -15.08
CA ARG A 37 5.32 -2.11 -13.64
C ARG A 37 6.72 -2.10 -13.02
N ARG A 38 6.86 -1.31 -11.98
CA ARG A 38 8.07 -1.15 -11.15
C ARG A 38 7.74 -1.66 -9.76
N ILE A 39 8.77 -1.83 -8.93
CA ILE A 39 8.61 -2.24 -7.52
C ILE A 39 7.63 -1.32 -6.78
N TRP A 40 7.71 -0.01 -7.03
CA TRP A 40 6.87 1.00 -6.39
C TRP A 40 5.66 1.41 -7.23
N SER A 41 5.20 0.55 -8.14
CA SER A 41 4.00 0.86 -8.92
C SER A 41 2.76 0.94 -8.02
N PRO A 42 1.96 2.01 -8.14
CA PRO A 42 0.74 2.17 -7.38
C PRO A 42 -0.40 1.33 -7.97
N GLN A 43 -1.37 1.03 -7.11
CA GLN A 43 -2.69 0.56 -7.48
C GLN A 43 -3.72 1.61 -7.08
N LEU A 44 -4.70 1.86 -7.93
CA LEU A 44 -5.79 2.80 -7.70
C LEU A 44 -7.09 2.00 -7.53
N THR A 45 -7.66 2.03 -6.34
CA THR A 45 -8.98 1.45 -6.05
C THR A 45 -10.00 2.57 -5.98
N VAL A 46 -11.12 2.41 -6.66
CA VAL A 46 -12.21 3.38 -6.70
C VAL A 46 -13.49 2.71 -6.24
N ASP A 47 -14.11 3.25 -5.20
CA ASP A 47 -15.44 2.85 -4.76
C ASP A 47 -16.45 3.88 -5.28
N VAL A 48 -17.35 3.44 -6.15
CA VAL A 48 -18.46 4.22 -6.73
C VAL A 48 -19.69 4.03 -5.86
N ARG A 49 -20.24 5.12 -5.33
CA ARG A 49 -21.45 5.11 -4.50
C ARG A 49 -22.49 6.07 -5.07
N GLU A 50 -23.76 5.73 -4.87
CA GLU A 50 -24.89 6.60 -5.20
C GLU A 50 -25.54 7.04 -3.89
N GLU A 51 -25.45 8.34 -3.59
CA GLU A 51 -26.00 8.94 -2.37
C GLU A 51 -26.80 10.18 -2.77
N GLY A 52 -28.08 10.23 -2.41
CA GLY A 52 -28.92 11.42 -2.63
C GLY A 52 -29.18 11.81 -4.09
N GLY A 53 -29.03 10.90 -5.05
CA GLY A 53 -29.16 11.18 -6.49
C GLY A 53 -27.86 11.65 -7.16
N GLU A 54 -26.77 11.78 -6.40
CA GLU A 54 -25.43 12.05 -6.93
C GLU A 54 -24.58 10.77 -6.91
N THR A 55 -23.73 10.61 -7.92
CA THR A 55 -22.73 9.53 -7.96
C THR A 55 -21.39 10.06 -7.45
N THR A 56 -20.94 9.56 -6.30
CA THR A 56 -19.65 9.90 -5.70
C THR A 56 -18.63 8.81 -5.96
N LEU A 57 -17.43 9.20 -6.40
CA LEU A 57 -16.29 8.30 -6.58
C LEU A 57 -15.27 8.55 -5.46
N ARG A 58 -14.96 7.52 -4.68
CA ARG A 58 -13.89 7.56 -3.68
C ARG A 58 -12.69 6.77 -4.19
N ALA A 59 -11.65 7.49 -4.59
CA ALA A 59 -10.41 6.94 -5.10
C ALA A 59 -9.36 6.85 -3.98
N ARG A 60 -8.68 5.70 -3.86
CA ARG A 60 -7.57 5.47 -2.94
C ARG A 60 -6.40 4.85 -3.69
N PHE A 61 -5.23 5.46 -3.55
CA PHE A 61 -3.98 4.84 -3.95
C PHE A 61 -3.49 3.89 -2.86
N GLY A 62 -3.10 2.69 -3.28
CA GLY A 62 -2.41 1.69 -2.48
C GLY A 62 -1.09 1.30 -3.12
N PRO A 63 -0.12 0.82 -2.33
CA PRO A 63 1.05 0.14 -2.89
C PRO A 63 0.63 -1.21 -3.49
N ASP A 64 1.54 -1.80 -4.25
CA ASP A 64 1.47 -3.21 -4.62
C ASP A 64 1.22 -4.11 -3.39
N PRO A 65 0.34 -5.12 -3.47
CA PRO A 65 0.10 -6.06 -2.37
C PRO A 65 1.37 -6.71 -1.83
N HIS A 66 2.35 -7.02 -2.69
CA HIS A 66 3.62 -7.61 -2.26
C HIS A 66 4.46 -6.62 -1.44
N VAL A 67 4.48 -5.34 -1.83
CA VAL A 67 5.17 -4.28 -1.08
C VAL A 67 4.48 -4.02 0.26
N TRP A 68 3.15 -4.03 0.29
CA TRP A 68 2.39 -3.92 1.54
C TRP A 68 2.69 -5.08 2.49
N THR A 69 2.67 -6.32 2.00
CA THR A 69 2.98 -7.49 2.82
C THR A 69 4.40 -7.42 3.36
N LEU A 70 5.37 -7.01 2.55
CA LEU A 70 6.76 -6.80 3.00
C LEU A 70 6.84 -5.73 4.10
N TYR A 71 6.16 -4.59 3.91
CA TYR A 71 6.10 -3.52 4.91
C TYR A 71 5.57 -4.03 6.25
N VAL A 72 4.45 -4.75 6.25
CA VAL A 72 3.86 -5.32 7.47
C VAL A 72 4.77 -6.38 8.09
N ALA A 73 5.35 -7.27 7.29
CA ALA A 73 6.24 -8.32 7.77
C ALA A 73 7.48 -7.76 8.47
N LEU A 74 8.11 -6.72 7.93
CA LEU A 74 9.28 -6.09 8.55
C LEU A 74 8.93 -5.40 9.87
N HIS A 75 7.76 -4.78 9.97
CA HIS A 75 7.25 -4.24 11.24
C HIS A 75 6.95 -5.35 12.25
N ALA A 76 6.35 -6.46 11.82
CA ALA A 76 6.08 -7.61 12.67
C ALA A 76 7.37 -8.21 13.24
N VAL A 77 8.41 -8.38 12.42
CA VAL A 77 9.75 -8.81 12.86
C VAL A 77 10.33 -7.84 13.88
N SER A 78 10.20 -6.53 13.65
CA SER A 78 10.70 -5.49 14.57
C SER A 78 9.99 -5.56 15.93
N ILE A 79 8.65 -5.64 15.93
CA ILE A 79 7.83 -5.72 17.14
C ILE A 79 8.12 -7.01 17.90
N PHE A 80 8.16 -8.14 17.19
CA PHE A 80 8.47 -9.44 17.79
C PHE A 80 9.89 -9.47 18.37
N GLY A 81 10.87 -8.94 17.63
CA GLY A 81 12.24 -8.78 18.11
C GLY A 81 12.33 -7.91 19.37
N ALA A 82 11.59 -6.81 19.42
CA ALA A 82 11.49 -5.96 20.61
C ALA A 82 10.94 -6.72 21.81
N PHE A 83 9.86 -7.47 21.61
CA PHE A 83 9.25 -8.30 22.64
C PHE A 83 10.25 -9.32 23.19
N VAL A 84 10.94 -10.06 22.32
CA VAL A 84 12.00 -11.00 22.71
C VAL A 84 13.12 -10.31 23.49
N CYS A 85 13.58 -9.14 23.02
CA CYS A 85 14.65 -8.41 23.69
C CYS A 85 14.26 -7.99 25.10
N VAL A 86 13.04 -7.48 25.29
CA VAL A 86 12.53 -7.08 26.60
C VAL A 86 12.37 -8.28 27.52
N THR A 87 11.68 -9.33 27.08
CA THR A 87 11.43 -10.52 27.91
C THR A 87 12.73 -11.18 28.34
N PHE A 88 13.66 -11.39 27.39
CA PHE A 88 14.91 -12.06 27.69
C PHE A 88 15.90 -11.15 28.45
N GLY A 89 15.88 -9.85 28.18
CA GLY A 89 16.66 -8.88 28.94
C GLY A 89 16.22 -8.76 30.40
N ILE A 90 14.92 -8.77 30.67
CA ILE A 90 14.39 -8.84 32.03
C ILE A 90 14.79 -10.16 32.68
N SER A 91 14.72 -11.28 31.96
CA SER A 91 15.14 -12.58 32.49
C SER A 91 16.62 -12.58 32.90
N GLN A 92 17.52 -11.98 32.11
CA GLN A 92 18.93 -11.83 32.47
C GLN A 92 19.09 -11.00 33.75
N TRP A 93 18.38 -9.87 33.82
CA TRP A 93 18.45 -9.00 34.99
C TRP A 93 17.97 -9.71 36.26
N VAL A 94 16.88 -10.46 36.20
CA VAL A 94 16.36 -11.25 37.33
C VAL A 94 17.32 -12.39 37.72
N ALA A 95 18.02 -12.98 36.75
CA ALA A 95 19.03 -14.01 37.01
C ALA A 95 20.34 -13.47 37.62
N GLY A 96 20.49 -12.13 37.71
CA GLY A 96 21.72 -11.48 38.18
C GLY A 96 22.78 -11.32 37.08
N ASP A 97 22.46 -11.68 35.84
CA ASP A 97 23.33 -11.48 34.68
C ASP A 97 23.22 -10.04 34.16
N ALA A 98 24.27 -9.59 33.45
CA ALA A 98 24.22 -8.31 32.73
C ALA A 98 23.21 -8.41 31.56
N PRO A 99 22.17 -7.56 31.47
CA PRO A 99 21.10 -7.68 30.49
C PRO A 99 21.49 -7.10 29.12
N TRP A 100 22.54 -7.65 28.51
CA TRP A 100 23.15 -7.11 27.29
C TRP A 100 22.19 -7.06 26.11
N VAL A 101 21.18 -7.94 26.06
CA VAL A 101 20.16 -7.96 25.00
C VAL A 101 19.31 -6.69 24.97
N LEU A 102 19.14 -6.00 26.10
CA LEU A 102 18.43 -4.72 26.11
C LEU A 102 19.15 -3.63 25.30
N ALA A 103 20.46 -3.76 25.09
CA ALA A 103 21.21 -2.84 24.22
C ALA A 103 20.79 -2.94 22.75
N LEU A 104 20.11 -4.02 22.35
CA LEU A 104 19.55 -4.18 21.00
C LEU A 104 18.19 -3.47 20.83
N LEU A 105 17.54 -3.03 21.91
CA LEU A 105 16.22 -2.41 21.87
C LEU A 105 16.13 -1.17 20.94
N PRO A 106 17.16 -0.31 20.80
CA PRO A 106 17.14 0.78 19.83
C PRO A 106 16.93 0.32 18.38
N LEU A 107 17.37 -0.90 18.01
CA LEU A 107 17.14 -1.45 16.66
C LEU A 107 15.65 -1.63 16.36
N ALA A 108 14.83 -1.90 17.38
CA ALA A 108 13.38 -2.02 17.23
C ALA A 108 12.69 -0.70 16.84
N VAL A 109 13.37 0.43 17.00
CA VAL A 109 12.89 1.75 16.56
C VAL A 109 13.54 2.14 15.23
N VAL A 110 14.85 1.90 15.09
CA VAL A 110 15.59 2.23 13.88
C VAL A 110 15.06 1.47 12.67
N LEU A 111 14.80 0.17 12.80
CA LEU A 111 14.36 -0.66 11.67
C LEU A 111 13.00 -0.19 11.12
N PRO A 112 11.91 -0.05 11.91
CA PRO A 112 10.66 0.55 11.42
C PRO A 112 10.84 1.94 10.82
N GLY A 113 11.72 2.77 11.40
CA GLY A 113 12.05 4.09 10.85
C GLY A 113 12.62 4.01 9.43
N LEU A 114 13.55 3.09 9.18
CA LEU A 114 14.11 2.84 7.85
C LEU A 114 13.06 2.29 6.87
N VAL A 115 12.21 1.37 7.33
CA VAL A 115 11.13 0.80 6.51
C VAL A 115 10.12 1.89 6.12
N TYR A 116 9.74 2.75 7.06
CA TYR A 116 8.90 3.90 6.80
C TYR A 116 9.55 4.87 5.81
N GLY A 117 10.82 5.20 5.99
CA GLY A 117 11.57 6.05 5.08
C GLY A 117 11.61 5.48 3.65
N ALA A 118 11.88 4.18 3.51
CA ALA A 118 11.86 3.49 2.22
C ALA A 118 10.47 3.54 1.57
N ALA A 119 9.40 3.32 2.34
CA ALA A 119 8.03 3.42 1.85
C ALA A 119 7.68 4.84 1.39
N TYR A 120 8.08 5.86 2.15
CA TYR A 120 7.86 7.27 1.80
C TYR A 120 8.58 7.66 0.51
N VAL A 121 9.86 7.29 0.37
CA VAL A 121 10.62 7.51 -0.88
C VAL A 121 9.99 6.73 -2.04
N GLY A 122 9.57 5.49 -1.79
CA GLY A 122 8.90 4.65 -2.77
C GLY A 122 7.62 5.26 -3.33
N GLN A 123 6.80 5.88 -2.49
CA GLN A 123 5.62 6.63 -2.94
C GLN A 123 5.99 7.76 -3.91
N GLY A 124 7.10 8.46 -3.66
CA GLY A 124 7.64 9.47 -4.58
C GLY A 124 8.06 8.88 -5.93
N LEU A 125 8.72 7.73 -5.92
CA LEU A 125 9.19 7.03 -7.13
C LEU A 125 8.05 6.50 -8.03
N GLY A 126 6.88 6.24 -7.46
CA GLY A 126 5.67 5.82 -8.19
C GLY A 126 4.73 6.98 -8.56
N SER A 127 5.09 8.22 -8.26
CA SER A 127 4.19 9.38 -8.39
C SER A 127 3.77 9.65 -9.84
N ASP A 128 4.67 9.46 -10.81
CA ASP A 128 4.39 9.53 -12.25
C ASP A 128 3.23 8.61 -12.64
N GLN A 129 3.27 7.37 -12.16
CA GLN A 129 2.25 6.37 -12.39
C GLN A 129 0.94 6.68 -11.65
N MET A 130 1.00 7.29 -10.46
CA MET A 130 -0.20 7.77 -9.76
C MET A 130 -0.93 8.84 -10.58
N PHE A 131 -0.20 9.78 -11.17
CA PHE A 131 -0.80 10.80 -12.04
C PHE A 131 -1.40 10.18 -13.30
N ALA A 132 -0.73 9.21 -13.93
CA ALA A 132 -1.26 8.51 -15.10
C ALA A 132 -2.58 7.77 -14.80
N LEU A 133 -2.65 7.02 -13.69
CA LEU A 133 -3.86 6.31 -13.27
C LEU A 133 -5.01 7.30 -12.96
N ARG A 134 -4.71 8.40 -12.28
CA ARG A 134 -5.68 9.47 -11.99
C ARG A 134 -6.21 10.10 -13.28
N ALA A 135 -5.33 10.48 -14.19
CA ALA A 135 -5.70 11.10 -15.46
C ALA A 135 -6.50 10.16 -16.38
N PHE A 136 -6.29 8.84 -16.27
CA PHE A 136 -7.15 7.87 -16.93
C PHE A 136 -8.57 7.88 -16.33
N LEU A 137 -8.68 7.79 -15.00
CA LEU A 137 -9.98 7.81 -14.33
C LEU A 137 -10.76 9.10 -14.62
N GLU A 138 -10.11 10.25 -14.54
CA GLU A 138 -10.72 11.57 -14.80
C GLU A 138 -11.21 11.72 -16.25
N ARG A 139 -10.54 11.09 -17.23
CA ARG A 139 -10.99 11.11 -18.64
C ARG A 139 -12.13 10.13 -18.91
N ALA A 140 -12.23 9.05 -18.15
CA ALA A 140 -13.25 8.03 -18.33
C ALA A 140 -14.61 8.45 -17.75
N VAL A 141 -14.60 9.27 -16.69
CA VAL A 141 -15.78 9.73 -15.93
C VAL A 141 -16.29 11.09 -16.40
#